data_AF-A0A4Q2UYR3-F1
#
_entry.id   AF-A0A4Q2UYR3-F1
#
_cell.length_a   1.000
_cell.length_b   1.000
_cell.length_c   1.000
_cell.angle_alpha   90.00
_cell.angle_beta   90.00
_cell.angle_gamma   90.00
#
_symmetry.space_group_name_H-M   'P 1'
#
loop_
_entity.id
_entity.type
_entity.pdbx_description
1 polymer ?
#
loop_
_entity_poly.entity_id
_entity_poly.type
_entity_poly.pdbx_seq_one_letter_code
_entity_poly.pdbx_strand_id
1 'polypeptide(L)'
;MLRSSINSVYTKSLNKYTTNASICALRSRKPRPKLVQRCFQQEEIVPLQAASKEETASAFLHWVESLDPLTLVVYSDGSLSSEGAASYGFTIHQNNIPISDGSGRLGPAEVFDAEATGALEGLKAALNLRGSASQNIFICLDNLAAATCLRGTPSDSCQDVFLEFQALATSHGAIQVRWVPGHSDIPGNEQADKLAKAASSFPKPEGALPTLAYLRRIARQKPKEAFEAWWSASAPEQYKKLNLKATAGCPPELSLPRAALHHLLAARSLHGQACKQINQIKSNPQFDLIWIRKCGI
;
A
#
# COMPACT_ATOMS: atom_id res chain seq x y z
N MET A 1 -23.60 -29.40 22.72
CA MET A 1 -22.58 -28.96 21.73
C MET A 1 -23.14 -28.15 20.55
N LEU A 2 -24.41 -28.30 20.14
CA LEU A 2 -24.99 -27.54 19.01
C LEU A 2 -25.33 -26.05 19.31
N ARG A 3 -25.58 -25.69 20.58
CA ARG A 3 -25.89 -24.29 20.97
C ARG A 3 -24.68 -23.34 20.96
N SER A 4 -23.45 -23.83 21.17
CA SER A 4 -22.26 -22.96 21.12
C SER A 4 -21.82 -22.61 19.69
N SER A 5 -22.05 -23.52 18.73
CA SER A 5 -21.79 -23.26 17.31
C SER A 5 -22.74 -22.20 16.72
N ILE A 6 -24.01 -22.17 17.14
CA ILE A 6 -24.99 -21.17 16.67
C ILE A 6 -24.66 -19.77 17.23
N ASN A 7 -24.32 -19.66 18.52
CA ASN A 7 -23.92 -18.38 19.12
C ASN A 7 -22.61 -17.81 18.53
N SER A 8 -21.67 -18.68 18.12
CA SER A 8 -20.45 -18.28 17.42
C SER A 8 -20.74 -17.76 16.00
N VAL A 9 -21.72 -18.33 15.29
CA VAL A 9 -22.12 -17.84 13.95
C VAL A 9 -22.89 -16.52 14.02
N TYR A 10 -23.70 -16.31 15.06
CA TYR A 10 -24.39 -15.04 15.29
C TYR A 10 -23.45 -13.89 15.66
N THR A 11 -22.43 -14.14 16.50
CA THR A 11 -21.40 -13.14 16.78
C THR A 11 -20.52 -12.82 15.56
N LYS A 12 -20.28 -13.78 14.66
CA LYS A 12 -19.60 -13.57 13.35
C LYS A 12 -20.35 -12.62 12.42
N SER A 13 -21.67 -12.79 12.33
CA SER A 13 -22.58 -11.91 11.60
C SER A 13 -22.51 -10.50 12.18
N LEU A 14 -22.77 -10.36 13.48
CA LEU A 14 -22.81 -9.08 14.18
C LEU A 14 -21.48 -8.30 14.08
N ASN A 15 -20.31 -8.92 14.28
CA ASN A 15 -19.02 -8.21 14.18
C ASN A 15 -18.64 -7.81 12.74
N LYS A 16 -19.02 -8.61 11.73
CA LYS A 16 -18.85 -8.26 10.32
C LYS A 16 -19.78 -7.11 9.93
N TYR A 17 -21.03 -7.12 10.40
CA TYR A 17 -22.01 -6.06 10.15
C TYR A 17 -21.65 -4.78 10.90
N THR A 18 -21.19 -4.82 12.15
CA THR A 18 -20.81 -3.61 12.91
C THR A 18 -19.54 -2.96 12.37
N THR A 19 -18.53 -3.75 11.99
CA THR A 19 -17.29 -3.22 11.39
C THR A 19 -17.56 -2.63 10.01
N ASN A 20 -18.32 -3.33 9.16
CA ASN A 20 -18.69 -2.79 7.84
C ASN A 20 -19.65 -1.61 7.96
N ALA A 21 -20.58 -1.59 8.91
CA ALA A 21 -21.45 -0.44 9.16
C ALA A 21 -20.65 0.78 9.62
N SER A 22 -19.63 0.58 10.46
CA SER A 22 -18.73 1.65 10.92
C SER A 22 -17.87 2.19 9.77
N ILE A 23 -17.33 1.30 8.92
CA ILE A 23 -16.60 1.69 7.69
C ILE A 23 -17.53 2.41 6.70
N CYS A 24 -18.75 1.93 6.51
CA CYS A 24 -19.77 2.57 5.66
C CYS A 24 -20.15 3.96 6.20
N ALA A 25 -20.33 4.10 7.51
CA ALA A 25 -20.62 5.38 8.16
C ALA A 25 -19.45 6.38 8.06
N LEU A 26 -18.21 5.91 8.13
CA LEU A 26 -17.04 6.74 7.88
C LEU A 26 -16.93 7.12 6.39
N ARG A 27 -17.28 6.21 5.48
CA ARG A 27 -17.29 6.47 4.04
C ARG A 27 -18.37 7.48 3.65
N SER A 28 -19.54 7.47 4.29
CA SER A 28 -20.62 8.43 4.02
C SER A 28 -20.29 9.85 4.51
N ARG A 29 -19.32 10.01 5.43
CA ARG A 29 -18.84 11.32 5.89
C ARG A 29 -17.80 11.95 4.95
N LYS A 30 -17.25 11.19 4.00
CA LYS A 30 -16.31 11.72 3.00
C LYS A 30 -17.07 12.23 1.77
N PRO A 31 -16.69 13.39 1.22
CA PRO A 31 -17.25 13.85 -0.05
C PRO A 31 -17.03 12.78 -1.13
N ARG A 32 -18.04 12.56 -1.96
CA ARG A 32 -17.95 11.59 -3.06
C ARG A 32 -16.83 12.04 -4.03
N PRO A 33 -15.96 11.13 -4.50
CA PRO A 33 -14.98 11.48 -5.51
C PRO A 33 -15.64 12.18 -6.71
N LYS A 34 -15.09 13.32 -7.11
CA LYS A 34 -15.51 14.04 -8.31
C LYS A 34 -15.06 13.25 -9.53
N LEU A 35 -15.98 13.00 -10.44
CA LEU A 35 -15.61 12.40 -11.72
C LEU A 35 -14.88 13.47 -12.53
N VAL A 36 -13.57 13.33 -12.70
CA VAL A 36 -12.75 14.25 -13.52
C VAL A 36 -12.40 13.54 -14.82
N GLN A 37 -12.60 14.24 -15.93
CA GLN A 37 -12.26 13.74 -17.25
C GLN A 37 -10.73 13.64 -17.33
N ARG A 38 -10.21 12.47 -17.74
CA ARG A 38 -8.76 12.27 -17.89
C ARG A 38 -8.23 13.27 -18.92
N CYS A 39 -7.32 14.15 -18.51
CA CYS A 39 -6.52 14.92 -19.44
C CYS A 39 -5.48 13.97 -20.02
N PHE A 40 -5.68 13.51 -21.25
CA PHE A 40 -4.65 12.80 -22.01
C PHE A 40 -3.62 13.82 -22.51
N GLN A 41 -2.75 14.29 -21.64
CA GLN A 41 -1.46 14.81 -22.08
C GLN A 41 -0.48 13.63 -22.00
N GLN A 42 -0.32 12.96 -23.14
CA GLN A 42 0.85 12.14 -23.41
C GLN A 42 2.06 13.06 -23.50
N GLU A 43 2.54 13.57 -22.36
CA GLU A 43 3.97 13.81 -22.27
C GLU A 43 4.64 12.44 -22.39
N GLU A 44 5.63 12.32 -23.27
CA GLU A 44 6.40 11.12 -23.47
C GLU A 44 6.76 10.49 -22.12
N ILE A 45 6.04 9.41 -21.78
CA ILE A 45 6.43 8.54 -20.69
C ILE A 45 7.67 7.83 -21.22
N VAL A 46 8.84 8.47 -21.06
CA VAL A 46 10.12 7.80 -21.22
C VAL A 46 10.03 6.50 -20.40
N PRO A 47 10.32 5.33 -20.97
CA PRO A 47 10.12 4.06 -20.29
C PRO A 47 10.88 4.07 -18.95
N LEU A 48 10.14 4.06 -17.84
CA LEU A 48 10.69 4.36 -16.51
C LEU A 48 11.56 3.25 -15.90
N GLN A 49 11.85 2.18 -16.63
CA GLN A 49 12.81 1.14 -16.24
C GLN A 49 13.43 0.48 -17.49
N ALA A 50 14.38 1.16 -18.12
CA ALA A 50 15.28 0.53 -19.10
C ALA A 50 16.72 0.38 -18.57
N ALA A 51 17.05 1.06 -17.47
CA ALA A 51 18.37 1.15 -16.87
C ALA A 51 18.36 0.67 -15.41
N SER A 52 19.54 0.40 -14.85
CA SER A 52 19.72 0.09 -13.42
C SER A 52 19.32 1.28 -12.53
N LYS A 53 19.08 1.03 -11.24
CA LYS A 53 18.71 2.09 -10.28
C LYS A 53 19.83 3.12 -10.14
N GLU A 54 21.07 2.64 -10.16
CA GLU A 54 22.30 3.43 -10.02
C GLU A 54 22.51 4.35 -11.23
N GLU A 55 22.29 3.85 -12.45
CA GLU A 55 22.32 4.67 -13.68
C GLU A 55 21.23 5.73 -13.66
N THR A 56 20.02 5.37 -13.22
CA THR A 56 18.90 6.30 -13.12
C THR A 56 19.16 7.40 -12.09
N ALA A 57 19.74 7.06 -10.94
CA ALA A 57 20.12 8.00 -9.91
C ALA A 57 21.24 8.93 -10.38
N SER A 58 22.24 8.40 -11.06
CA SER A 58 23.34 9.18 -11.64
C SER A 58 22.84 10.16 -12.70
N ALA A 59 21.96 9.72 -13.59
CA ALA A 59 21.32 10.57 -14.59
C ALA A 59 20.45 11.66 -13.94
N PHE A 60 19.77 11.34 -12.83
CA PHE A 60 19.00 12.31 -12.07
C PHE A 60 19.90 13.38 -11.43
N LEU A 61 21.01 12.99 -10.79
CA LEU A 61 21.94 13.94 -10.19
C LEU A 61 22.57 14.88 -11.24
N HIS A 62 23.00 14.35 -12.38
CA HIS A 62 23.49 15.16 -13.49
C HIS A 62 22.41 16.11 -14.02
N TRP A 63 21.16 15.67 -14.08
CA TRP A 63 20.04 16.55 -14.42
C TRP A 63 19.88 17.68 -13.40
N VAL A 64 19.92 17.40 -12.10
CA VAL A 64 19.85 18.42 -11.03
C VAL A 64 20.97 19.44 -11.16
N GLU A 65 22.20 18.99 -11.48
CA GLU A 65 23.36 19.87 -11.72
C GLU A 65 23.19 20.77 -12.95
N SER A 66 22.41 20.32 -13.95
CA SER A 66 22.13 21.10 -15.16
C SER A 66 21.02 22.13 -15.01
N LEU A 67 20.31 22.16 -13.88
CA LEU A 67 19.20 23.09 -13.66
C LEU A 67 19.68 24.53 -13.49
N ASP A 68 18.81 25.48 -13.85
CA ASP A 68 19.06 26.90 -13.55
C ASP A 68 19.19 27.09 -12.03
N PRO A 69 20.18 27.85 -11.52
CA PRO A 69 20.41 28.03 -10.09
C PRO A 69 19.21 28.59 -9.31
N LEU A 70 18.26 29.26 -9.97
CA LEU A 70 17.04 29.79 -9.37
C LEU A 70 15.91 28.76 -9.32
N THR A 71 16.05 27.62 -10.01
CA THR A 71 15.06 26.53 -10.01
C THR A 71 14.92 25.94 -8.62
N LEU A 72 13.66 25.72 -8.22
CA LEU A 72 13.34 25.02 -6.98
C LEU A 72 13.10 23.54 -7.27
N VAL A 73 13.72 22.67 -6.46
CA VAL A 73 13.46 21.23 -6.49
C VAL A 73 12.91 20.82 -5.14
N VAL A 74 11.65 20.41 -5.12
CA VAL A 74 10.94 19.92 -3.94
C VAL A 74 10.99 18.40 -3.97
N TYR A 75 11.58 17.80 -2.95
CA TYR A 75 11.53 16.36 -2.73
C TYR A 75 10.46 16.07 -1.69
N SER A 76 9.65 15.06 -1.91
CA SER A 76 8.65 14.62 -0.95
C SER A 76 8.60 13.10 -0.86
N ASP A 77 8.39 12.60 0.36
CA ASP A 77 8.28 11.18 0.65
C ASP A 77 7.23 10.93 1.75
N GLY A 78 6.76 9.68 1.83
CA GLY A 78 5.78 9.20 2.78
C GLY A 78 6.28 7.96 3.51
N SER A 79 6.00 7.91 4.81
CA SER A 79 6.36 6.77 5.66
C SER A 79 5.13 6.19 6.34
N LEU A 80 5.21 4.90 6.69
CA LEU A 80 4.22 4.21 7.51
C LEU A 80 4.96 3.49 8.63
N SER A 81 4.71 3.88 9.88
CA SER A 81 5.31 3.22 11.04
C SER A 81 4.74 1.82 11.26
N SER A 82 5.40 1.01 12.10
CA SER A 82 4.93 -0.30 12.55
C SER A 82 3.55 -0.24 13.23
N GLU A 83 3.23 0.89 13.85
CA GLU A 83 1.94 1.16 14.52
C GLU A 83 0.87 1.66 13.54
N GLY A 84 1.20 1.75 12.24
CA GLY A 84 0.30 2.24 11.19
C GLY A 84 0.14 3.76 11.19
N ALA A 85 1.14 4.50 11.67
CA ALA A 85 1.17 5.96 11.58
C ALA A 85 1.69 6.39 10.21
N ALA A 86 0.81 6.89 9.35
CA ALA A 86 1.20 7.47 8.06
C ALA A 86 1.66 8.93 8.27
N SER A 87 2.80 9.27 7.69
CA SER A 87 3.41 10.60 7.80
C SER A 87 4.14 10.97 6.52
N TYR A 88 4.34 12.26 6.29
CA TYR A 88 5.04 12.79 5.13
C TYR A 88 6.18 13.70 5.55
N GLY A 89 7.15 13.84 4.66
CA GLY A 89 8.24 14.80 4.75
C GLY A 89 8.48 15.42 3.39
N PHE A 90 8.88 16.69 3.38
CA PHE A 90 9.35 17.35 2.18
C PHE A 90 10.56 18.23 2.48
N THR A 91 11.39 18.45 1.47
CA THR A 91 12.51 19.39 1.50
C THR A 91 12.56 20.15 0.18
N ILE A 92 12.87 21.43 0.25
CA ILE A 92 12.99 22.34 -0.88
C ILE A 92 14.46 22.66 -1.03
N HIS A 93 15.00 22.38 -2.21
CA HIS A 93 16.37 22.65 -2.59
C HIS A 93 16.41 23.73 -3.67
N GLN A 94 17.38 24.62 -3.57
CA GLN A 94 17.72 25.58 -4.62
C GLN A 94 19.23 25.49 -4.84
N ASN A 95 19.66 25.36 -6.10
CA ASN A 95 21.07 25.13 -6.45
C ASN A 95 21.72 23.98 -5.62
N ASN A 96 20.98 22.88 -5.49
CA ASN A 96 21.34 21.69 -4.70
C ASN A 96 21.54 21.90 -3.18
N ILE A 97 21.20 23.08 -2.65
CA ILE A 97 21.27 23.40 -1.23
C ILE A 97 19.86 23.36 -0.63
N PRO A 98 19.63 22.67 0.49
CA PRO A 98 18.34 22.70 1.18
C PRO A 98 18.09 24.10 1.76
N ILE A 99 16.94 24.69 1.42
CA ILE A 99 16.56 26.05 1.86
C ILE A 99 15.36 26.07 2.80
N SER A 100 14.52 25.03 2.77
CA SER A 100 13.33 24.90 3.62
C SER A 100 12.88 23.45 3.64
N ASP A 101 12.30 23.02 4.75
CA ASP A 101 11.74 21.69 4.89
C ASP A 101 10.49 21.71 5.77
N GLY A 102 9.75 20.62 5.72
CA GLY A 102 8.56 20.44 6.53
C GLY A 102 8.13 18.99 6.59
N SER A 103 7.32 18.66 7.58
CA SER A 103 6.82 17.31 7.78
C SER A 103 5.55 17.31 8.60
N GLY A 104 4.80 16.22 8.52
CA GLY A 104 3.54 16.10 9.23
C GLY A 104 3.03 14.67 9.30
N ARG A 105 2.10 14.44 10.23
CA ARG A 105 1.43 13.15 10.39
C ARG A 105 0.01 13.23 9.86
N LEU A 106 -0.41 12.22 9.13
CA LEU A 106 -1.80 12.11 8.67
C LEU A 106 -2.68 11.43 9.73
N GLY A 107 -3.99 11.50 9.51
CA GLY A 107 -4.91 10.53 10.09
C GLY A 107 -4.63 9.10 9.61
N PRO A 108 -5.55 8.15 9.85
CA PRO A 108 -5.38 6.80 9.33
C PRO A 108 -5.36 6.81 7.80
N ALA A 109 -4.18 6.60 7.23
CA ALA A 109 -3.90 6.76 5.81
C ALA A 109 -2.90 5.70 5.33
N GLU A 110 -2.71 5.58 4.02
CA GLU A 110 -1.66 4.76 3.42
C GLU A 110 -0.47 5.62 3.00
N VAL A 111 0.70 5.00 2.75
CA VAL A 111 1.92 5.71 2.30
C VAL A 111 1.64 6.57 1.07
N PHE A 112 0.90 6.04 0.10
CA PHE A 112 0.47 6.78 -1.09
C PHE A 112 -0.26 8.10 -0.78
N ASP A 113 -1.12 8.10 0.24
CA ASP A 113 -1.85 9.29 0.65
C ASP A 113 -0.90 10.31 1.31
N ALA A 114 0.07 9.81 2.09
CA ALA A 114 1.07 10.65 2.75
C ALA A 114 2.01 11.30 1.73
N GLU A 115 2.51 10.55 0.75
CA GLU A 115 3.35 11.09 -0.33
C GLU A 115 2.65 12.18 -1.13
N ALA A 116 1.40 11.95 -1.54
CA ALA A 116 0.61 12.96 -2.25
C ALA A 116 0.44 14.24 -1.41
N THR A 117 0.22 14.07 -0.10
CA THR A 117 0.11 15.21 0.84
C THR A 117 1.45 15.92 0.99
N GLY A 118 2.56 15.19 1.09
CA GLY A 118 3.91 15.77 1.15
C GLY A 118 4.25 16.60 -0.08
N ALA A 119 3.90 16.11 -1.28
CA ALA A 119 4.06 16.86 -2.51
C ALA A 119 3.24 18.17 -2.53
N LEU A 120 1.99 18.12 -2.07
CA LEU A 120 1.14 19.30 -1.98
C LEU A 120 1.66 20.33 -0.97
N GLU A 121 2.02 19.90 0.23
CA GLU A 121 2.53 20.79 1.27
C GLU A 121 3.91 21.35 0.90
N GLY A 122 4.75 20.55 0.27
CA GLY A 122 6.02 21.02 -0.30
C GLY A 122 5.82 22.03 -1.42
N LEU A 123 4.84 21.83 -2.29
CA LEU A 123 4.49 22.80 -3.33
C LEU A 123 3.98 24.11 -2.71
N LYS A 124 3.07 24.05 -1.73
CA LYS A 124 2.59 25.25 -1.02
C LYS A 124 3.73 26.01 -0.36
N ALA A 125 4.64 25.29 0.30
CA ALA A 125 5.82 25.88 0.92
C ALA A 125 6.72 26.56 -0.12
N ALA A 126 6.95 25.93 -1.27
CA ALA A 126 7.72 26.51 -2.38
C ALA A 126 7.06 27.77 -2.95
N LEU A 127 5.75 27.77 -3.13
CA LEU A 127 5.01 28.95 -3.60
C LEU A 127 5.05 30.13 -2.61
N ASN A 128 5.17 29.85 -1.31
CA ASN A 128 5.31 30.87 -0.26
C ASN A 128 6.73 31.48 -0.17
N LEU A 129 7.72 30.94 -0.89
CA LEU A 129 9.06 31.51 -0.93
C LEU A 129 9.07 32.83 -1.71
N ARG A 130 9.94 33.76 -1.30
CA ARG A 130 10.08 35.06 -1.99
C ARG A 130 10.66 34.85 -3.38
N GLY A 131 10.01 35.42 -4.39
CA GLY A 131 10.45 35.31 -5.79
C GLY A 131 10.07 33.99 -6.49
N SER A 132 9.28 33.14 -5.83
CA SER A 132 8.80 31.86 -6.40
C SER A 132 7.98 32.04 -7.67
N ALA A 133 7.26 33.17 -7.80
CA ALA A 133 6.33 33.46 -8.91
C ALA A 133 6.94 33.37 -10.31
N SER A 134 8.26 33.54 -10.46
CA SER A 134 8.98 33.41 -11.73
C SER A 134 9.89 32.20 -11.81
N GLN A 135 9.94 31.37 -10.77
CA GLN A 135 10.83 30.21 -10.69
C GLN A 135 10.15 28.96 -11.25
N ASN A 136 10.94 28.12 -11.91
CA ASN A 136 10.55 26.76 -12.24
C ASN A 136 10.57 25.91 -10.95
N ILE A 137 9.52 25.12 -10.74
CA ILE A 137 9.41 24.24 -9.58
C ILE A 137 9.31 22.80 -10.08
N PHE A 138 10.26 21.97 -9.67
CA PHE A 138 10.20 20.53 -9.87
C PHE A 138 9.75 19.83 -8.59
N ILE A 139 8.73 18.98 -8.69
CA ILE A 139 8.26 18.13 -7.59
C ILE A 139 8.75 16.70 -7.84
N CYS A 140 9.54 16.19 -6.91
CA CYS A 140 10.24 14.91 -6.99
C CYS A 140 9.67 13.91 -5.98
N LEU A 141 9.25 12.75 -6.48
CA LEU A 141 8.65 11.65 -5.70
C LEU A 141 9.23 10.32 -6.15
N ASP A 142 9.32 9.35 -5.24
CA ASP A 142 9.79 8.00 -5.57
C ASP A 142 8.68 6.97 -5.80
N ASN A 143 7.43 7.31 -5.48
CA ASN A 143 6.28 6.50 -5.88
C ASN A 143 5.72 6.92 -7.23
N LEU A 144 5.94 6.04 -8.19
CA LEU A 144 5.45 6.22 -9.55
C LEU A 144 3.93 6.41 -9.62
N ALA A 145 3.16 5.73 -8.76
CA ALA A 145 1.71 5.88 -8.76
C ALA A 145 1.29 7.29 -8.29
N ALA A 146 1.94 7.84 -7.26
CA ALA A 146 1.66 9.19 -6.76
C ALA A 146 2.06 10.24 -7.80
N ALA A 147 3.26 10.12 -8.39
CA ALA A 147 3.74 11.01 -9.44
C ALA A 147 2.79 11.01 -10.67
N THR A 148 2.32 9.82 -11.08
CA THR A 148 1.35 9.70 -12.18
C THR A 148 0.03 10.39 -11.85
N CYS A 149 -0.46 10.27 -10.61
CA CYS A 149 -1.70 10.91 -10.20
C CYS A 149 -1.60 12.44 -10.18
N LEU A 150 -0.47 13.00 -9.74
CA LEU A 150 -0.22 14.44 -9.75
C LEU A 150 -0.18 15.00 -11.18
N ARG A 151 0.35 14.24 -12.14
CA ARG A 151 0.44 14.65 -13.56
C ARG A 151 -0.90 14.71 -14.30
N GLY A 152 -2.00 14.16 -13.76
CA GLY A 152 -3.31 14.34 -14.41
C GLY A 152 -4.34 13.22 -14.21
N THR A 153 -4.02 12.14 -13.50
CA THR A 153 -4.99 11.08 -13.18
C THR A 153 -5.27 11.05 -11.68
N PRO A 154 -6.09 11.98 -11.15
CA PRO A 154 -6.33 12.05 -9.71
C PRO A 154 -6.92 10.71 -9.21
N SER A 155 -6.35 10.19 -8.13
CA SER A 155 -6.78 8.94 -7.53
C SER A 155 -8.11 9.11 -6.79
N ASP A 156 -8.89 8.04 -6.66
CA ASP A 156 -10.09 8.03 -5.81
C ASP A 156 -9.77 8.31 -4.33
N SER A 157 -8.55 7.97 -3.88
CA SER A 157 -8.04 8.29 -2.54
C SER A 157 -7.29 9.63 -2.58
N CYS A 158 -7.46 10.45 -1.55
CA CYS A 158 -6.85 11.80 -1.47
C CYS A 158 -7.10 12.66 -2.73
N GLN A 159 -8.27 12.51 -3.34
CA GLN A 159 -8.59 13.24 -4.57
C GLN A 159 -8.56 14.76 -4.39
N ASP A 160 -8.99 15.23 -3.22
CA ASP A 160 -8.87 16.62 -2.78
C ASP A 160 -7.43 17.13 -2.87
N VAL A 161 -6.46 16.36 -2.36
CA VAL A 161 -5.03 16.69 -2.43
C VAL A 161 -4.55 16.82 -3.88
N PHE A 162 -4.89 15.86 -4.74
CA PHE A 162 -4.49 15.91 -6.16
C PHE A 162 -5.14 17.08 -6.91
N LEU A 163 -6.41 17.37 -6.65
CA LEU A 163 -7.12 18.48 -7.28
C LEU A 163 -6.57 19.83 -6.85
N GLU A 164 -6.27 19.99 -5.56
CA GLU A 164 -5.64 21.19 -5.03
C GLU A 164 -4.24 21.38 -5.62
N PHE A 165 -3.44 20.32 -5.68
CA PHE A 165 -2.13 20.34 -6.33
C PHE A 165 -2.23 20.78 -7.79
N GLN A 166 -3.14 20.19 -8.56
CA GLN A 166 -3.34 20.52 -9.98
C GLN A 166 -3.82 21.96 -10.18
N ALA A 167 -4.68 22.47 -9.29
CA ALA A 167 -5.11 23.86 -9.32
C ALA A 167 -3.93 24.82 -9.08
N LEU A 168 -3.06 24.52 -8.11
CA LEU A 168 -1.84 25.29 -7.86
C LEU A 168 -0.84 25.18 -9.02
N ALA A 169 -0.63 23.97 -9.54
CA ALA A 169 0.21 23.71 -10.71
C ALA A 169 -0.23 24.53 -11.94
N THR A 170 -1.54 24.54 -12.21
CA THR A 170 -2.13 25.29 -13.33
C THR A 170 -2.03 26.80 -13.11
N SER A 171 -2.22 27.27 -11.88
CA SER A 171 -2.16 28.70 -11.55
C SER A 171 -0.75 29.28 -11.68
N HIS A 172 0.27 28.49 -11.35
CA HIS A 172 1.68 28.89 -11.47
C HIS A 172 2.22 28.72 -12.90
N GLY A 173 1.82 27.65 -13.60
CA GLY A 173 2.20 27.37 -14.99
C GLY A 173 3.61 26.77 -15.18
N ALA A 174 4.53 26.95 -14.22
CA ALA A 174 5.91 26.47 -14.30
C ALA A 174 6.22 25.34 -13.29
N ILE A 175 5.28 24.40 -13.12
CA ILE A 175 5.41 23.27 -12.17
C ILE A 175 5.50 21.96 -12.95
N GLN A 176 6.54 21.17 -12.69
CA GLN A 176 6.76 19.87 -13.31
C GLN A 176 6.91 18.77 -12.25
N VAL A 177 6.23 17.66 -12.43
CA VAL A 177 6.35 16.49 -11.53
C VAL A 177 7.32 15.50 -12.15
N ARG A 178 8.31 15.04 -11.40
CA ARG A 178 9.32 14.06 -11.83
C ARG A 178 9.38 12.89 -10.87
N TRP A 179 9.48 11.69 -11.42
CA TRP A 179 9.77 10.50 -10.63
C TRP A 179 11.28 10.37 -10.39
N VAL A 180 11.64 9.90 -9.20
CA VAL A 180 13.02 9.71 -8.73
C VAL A 180 13.18 8.28 -8.21
N PRO A 181 14.32 7.59 -8.45
CA PRO A 181 14.50 6.26 -7.90
C PRO A 181 14.62 6.31 -6.37
N GLY A 182 13.74 5.60 -5.67
CA GLY A 182 13.77 5.48 -4.21
C GLY A 182 14.98 4.67 -3.73
N HIS A 183 15.46 4.97 -2.52
CA HIS A 183 16.62 4.33 -1.87
C HIS A 183 17.87 4.26 -2.76
N SER A 184 18.19 5.38 -3.44
CA SER A 184 19.29 5.46 -4.40
C SER A 184 20.26 6.60 -4.06
N ASP A 185 20.43 6.90 -2.77
CA ASP A 185 21.37 7.88 -2.22
C ASP A 185 21.24 9.30 -2.77
N ILE A 186 20.06 9.67 -3.27
CA ILE A 186 19.77 11.04 -3.74
C ILE A 186 19.54 11.92 -2.50
N PRO A 187 20.40 12.93 -2.22
CA PRO A 187 20.40 13.62 -0.93
C PRO A 187 19.05 14.23 -0.55
N GLY A 188 18.35 14.85 -1.50
CA GLY A 188 17.04 15.44 -1.26
C GLY A 188 15.95 14.42 -0.95
N ASN A 189 15.95 13.27 -1.63
CA ASN A 189 15.00 12.18 -1.36
C ASN A 189 15.25 11.55 0.01
N GLU A 190 16.51 11.28 0.34
CA GLU A 190 16.90 10.73 1.65
C GLU A 190 16.59 11.69 2.80
N GLN A 191 16.66 13.00 2.56
CA GLN A 191 16.23 13.99 3.55
C GLN A 191 14.71 13.98 3.73
N ALA A 192 13.92 13.91 2.65
CA ALA A 192 12.47 13.78 2.72
C ALA A 192 12.03 12.51 3.46
N ASP A 193 12.66 11.36 3.18
CA ASP A 193 12.43 10.08 3.88
C ASP A 193 12.69 10.19 5.39
N LYS A 194 13.82 10.79 5.78
CA LYS A 194 14.16 11.01 7.20
C LYS A 194 13.11 11.88 7.90
N LEU A 195 12.65 12.94 7.25
CA LEU A 195 11.60 13.83 7.76
C LEU A 195 10.27 13.09 7.89
N ALA A 196 9.89 12.29 6.88
CA ALA A 196 8.67 11.50 6.90
C ALA A 196 8.69 10.48 8.06
N LYS A 197 9.81 9.77 8.24
CA LYS A 197 10.00 8.82 9.34
C LYS A 197 9.94 9.50 10.71
N ALA A 198 10.59 10.64 10.88
CA ALA A 198 10.56 11.40 12.13
C ALA A 198 9.12 11.86 12.48
N ALA A 199 8.37 12.34 11.49
CA ALA A 199 7.00 12.82 11.67
C ALA A 199 6.00 11.72 12.07
N SER A 200 6.34 10.44 11.93
CA SER A 200 5.47 9.35 12.43
C SER A 200 5.23 9.43 13.94
N SER A 201 6.18 10.03 14.68
CA SER A 201 6.11 10.25 16.12
C SER A 201 5.27 11.47 16.52
N PHE A 202 4.85 12.31 15.57
CA PHE A 202 4.05 13.50 15.86
C PHE A 202 2.67 13.12 16.39
N PRO A 203 2.01 14.00 17.17
CA PRO A 203 0.64 13.77 17.59
C PRO A 203 -0.25 13.62 16.35
N LYS A 204 -1.18 12.67 16.41
CA LYS A 204 -2.19 12.51 15.35
C LYS A 204 -3.02 13.80 15.28
N PRO A 205 -3.30 14.34 14.08
CA PRO A 205 -4.14 15.52 13.95
C PRO A 205 -5.54 15.26 14.52
N GLU A 206 -6.04 16.19 15.34
CA GLU A 206 -7.36 16.08 15.95
C GLU A 206 -8.46 16.05 14.86
N GLY A 207 -9.43 15.16 15.02
CA GLY A 207 -10.54 15.02 14.06
C GLY A 207 -10.17 14.43 12.69
N ALA A 208 -8.91 14.00 12.47
CA ALA A 208 -8.48 13.46 11.19
C ALA A 208 -9.29 12.20 10.79
N LEU A 209 -10.02 12.32 9.67
CA LEU A 209 -10.78 11.22 9.09
C LEU A 209 -9.86 10.27 8.31
N PRO A 210 -10.14 8.96 8.34
CA PRO A 210 -9.36 7.99 7.57
C PRO A 210 -9.49 8.22 6.06
N THR A 211 -8.44 7.89 5.31
CA THR A 211 -8.47 7.95 3.84
C THR A 211 -9.25 6.79 3.25
N LEU A 212 -9.65 6.92 1.98
CA LEU A 212 -10.40 5.87 1.30
C LEU A 212 -9.53 4.62 1.08
N ALA A 213 -8.25 4.78 0.78
CA ALA A 213 -7.30 3.68 0.67
C ALA A 213 -7.18 2.90 1.99
N TYR A 214 -7.04 3.61 3.11
CA TYR A 214 -7.03 3.01 4.44
C TYR A 214 -8.31 2.20 4.72
N LEU A 215 -9.48 2.79 4.48
CA LEU A 215 -10.76 2.11 4.67
C LEU A 215 -10.88 0.86 3.79
N ARG A 216 -10.44 0.93 2.53
CA ARG A 216 -10.42 -0.22 1.60
C ARG A 216 -9.50 -1.33 2.09
N ARG A 217 -8.31 -0.99 2.62
CA ARG A 217 -7.38 -1.97 3.21
C ARG A 217 -8.02 -2.65 4.42
N ILE A 218 -8.53 -1.87 5.38
CA ILE A 218 -9.18 -2.42 6.59
C ILE A 218 -10.36 -3.32 6.24
N ALA A 219 -11.20 -2.94 5.26
CA ALA A 219 -12.32 -3.76 4.81
C ALA A 219 -11.89 -5.11 4.23
N ARG A 220 -10.70 -5.20 3.62
CA ARG A 220 -10.12 -6.44 3.09
C ARG A 220 -9.37 -7.25 4.16
N GLN A 221 -8.76 -6.57 5.12
CA GLN A 221 -7.92 -7.15 6.17
C GLN A 221 -8.76 -7.81 7.27
N LYS A 222 -9.74 -7.07 7.83
CA LYS A 222 -10.56 -7.50 8.98
C LYS A 222 -11.21 -8.88 8.80
N PRO A 223 -11.80 -9.23 7.64
CA PRO A 223 -12.39 -10.56 7.46
C PRO A 223 -11.34 -11.69 7.47
N LYS A 224 -10.13 -11.43 6.99
CA LYS A 224 -9.04 -12.41 6.97
C LYS A 224 -8.56 -12.70 8.38
N GLU A 225 -8.28 -11.66 9.15
CA GLU A 225 -7.87 -11.78 10.55
C GLU A 225 -8.94 -12.49 11.40
N ALA A 226 -10.22 -12.12 11.21
CA ALA A 226 -11.32 -12.79 11.89
C ALA A 226 -11.43 -14.28 11.52
N PHE A 227 -11.16 -14.63 10.26
CA PHE A 227 -11.14 -16.01 9.80
C PHE A 227 -9.96 -16.80 10.39
N GLU A 228 -8.77 -16.22 10.39
CA GLU A 228 -7.57 -16.82 10.98
C GLU A 228 -7.72 -17.05 12.49
N ALA A 229 -8.22 -16.04 13.22
CA ALA A 229 -8.48 -16.15 14.65
C ALA A 229 -9.53 -17.23 14.95
N TRP A 230 -10.60 -17.30 14.15
CA TRP A 230 -11.60 -18.36 14.27
C TRP A 230 -11.01 -19.74 14.00
N TRP A 231 -10.21 -19.89 12.93
CA TRP A 231 -9.58 -21.16 12.58
C TRP A 231 -8.67 -21.63 13.71
N SER A 232 -7.82 -20.77 14.24
CA SER A 232 -6.95 -21.10 15.38
C SER A 232 -7.73 -21.57 16.61
N ALA A 233 -8.87 -20.95 16.90
CA ALA A 233 -9.70 -21.30 18.06
C ALA A 233 -10.58 -22.56 17.84
N SER A 234 -11.08 -22.76 16.62
CA SER A 234 -12.13 -23.76 16.32
C SER A 234 -11.66 -24.91 15.43
N ALA A 235 -10.41 -24.92 14.96
CA ALA A 235 -9.89 -25.96 14.10
C ALA A 235 -9.99 -27.33 14.77
N PRO A 236 -10.53 -28.36 14.09
CA PRO A 236 -10.51 -29.72 14.60
C PRO A 236 -9.07 -30.18 14.84
N GLU A 237 -8.87 -31.00 15.87
CA GLU A 237 -7.54 -31.48 16.29
C GLU A 237 -6.77 -32.20 15.17
N GLN A 238 -7.50 -32.82 14.25
CA GLN A 238 -6.96 -33.48 13.06
C GLN A 238 -6.29 -32.48 12.11
N TYR A 239 -6.87 -31.29 11.93
CA TYR A 239 -6.32 -30.24 11.07
C TYR A 239 -5.13 -29.54 11.72
N LYS A 240 -5.13 -29.41 13.06
CA LYS A 240 -3.97 -28.92 13.83
C LYS A 240 -2.76 -29.84 13.65
N LYS A 241 -2.96 -31.17 13.71
CA LYS A 241 -1.90 -32.17 13.49
C LYS A 241 -1.29 -32.11 12.08
N LEU A 242 -2.04 -31.64 11.09
CA LEU A 242 -1.59 -31.49 9.71
C LEU A 242 -0.93 -30.13 9.44
N ASN A 243 -0.77 -29.27 10.46
CA ASN A 243 -0.21 -27.91 10.35
C ASN A 243 -0.84 -27.08 9.20
N LEU A 244 -2.13 -27.29 8.92
CA LEU A 244 -2.83 -26.57 7.85
C LEU A 244 -3.16 -25.16 8.32
N LYS A 245 -2.55 -24.17 7.65
CA LYS A 245 -2.81 -22.74 7.88
C LYS A 245 -4.18 -22.35 7.32
N ALA A 246 -4.85 -21.45 8.03
CA ALA A 246 -6.07 -20.81 7.53
C ALA A 246 -5.72 -19.96 6.31
N THR A 247 -6.29 -20.30 5.14
CA THR A 247 -6.17 -19.47 3.95
C THR A 247 -7.52 -18.86 3.61
N ALA A 248 -7.57 -17.52 3.57
CA ALA A 248 -8.75 -16.78 3.12
C ALA A 248 -8.83 -16.65 1.58
N GLY A 249 -7.80 -17.13 0.87
CA GLY A 249 -7.74 -17.19 -0.59
C GLY A 249 -8.03 -18.60 -1.11
N CYS A 250 -8.07 -18.74 -2.43
CA CYS A 250 -8.21 -20.04 -3.10
C CYS A 250 -6.93 -20.86 -2.88
N PRO A 251 -6.97 -22.00 -2.16
CA PRO A 251 -5.80 -22.85 -2.01
C PRO A 251 -5.28 -23.33 -3.38
N PRO A 252 -3.95 -23.38 -3.61
CA PRO A 252 -3.39 -23.90 -4.86
C PRO A 252 -3.83 -25.34 -5.13
N GLU A 253 -4.21 -26.10 -4.11
CA GLU A 253 -4.76 -27.45 -4.27
C GLU A 253 -6.07 -27.49 -5.07
N LEU A 254 -6.80 -26.37 -5.18
CA LEU A 254 -8.00 -26.30 -6.02
C LEU A 254 -7.68 -26.23 -7.52
N SER A 255 -6.42 -26.00 -7.91
CA SER A 255 -6.00 -26.14 -9.31
C SER A 255 -5.66 -27.59 -9.68
N LEU A 256 -5.69 -28.53 -8.73
CA LEU A 256 -5.45 -29.95 -9.00
C LEU A 256 -6.59 -30.56 -9.83
N PRO A 257 -6.29 -31.57 -10.68
CA PRO A 257 -7.31 -32.35 -11.35
C PRO A 257 -8.32 -32.93 -10.34
N ARG A 258 -9.60 -32.97 -10.70
CA ARG A 258 -10.72 -33.35 -9.81
C ARG A 258 -10.49 -34.65 -9.04
N ALA A 259 -9.84 -35.65 -9.66
CA ALA A 259 -9.52 -36.92 -9.03
C ALA A 259 -8.48 -36.77 -7.91
N ALA A 260 -7.39 -36.03 -8.15
CA ALA A 260 -6.35 -35.75 -7.15
C ALA A 260 -6.90 -34.90 -5.99
N LEU A 261 -7.71 -33.88 -6.30
CA LEU A 261 -8.39 -33.07 -5.30
C LEU A 261 -9.33 -33.91 -4.42
N HIS A 262 -10.09 -34.84 -5.02
CA HIS A 262 -10.98 -35.75 -4.28
C HIS A 262 -10.20 -36.62 -3.27
N HIS A 263 -9.08 -37.22 -3.68
CA HIS A 263 -8.25 -38.03 -2.78
C HIS A 263 -7.62 -37.20 -1.66
N LEU A 264 -7.13 -35.99 -1.97
CA LEU A 264 -6.55 -35.08 -1.01
C LEU A 264 -7.58 -34.63 0.05
N LEU A 265 -8.80 -34.30 -0.37
CA LEU A 265 -9.87 -33.92 0.55
C LEU A 265 -10.29 -35.11 1.42
N ALA A 266 -10.44 -36.30 0.82
CA ALA A 266 -10.77 -37.53 1.56
C ALA A 266 -9.72 -37.89 2.61
N ALA A 267 -8.43 -37.69 2.30
CA ALA A 267 -7.32 -37.88 3.23
C ALA A 267 -7.36 -36.85 4.38
N ARG A 268 -7.60 -35.56 4.08
CA ARG A 268 -7.69 -34.49 5.08
C ARG A 268 -8.91 -34.63 6.00
N SER A 269 -10.03 -35.13 5.47
CA SER A 269 -11.26 -35.35 6.24
C SER A 269 -11.35 -36.73 6.87
N LEU A 270 -10.34 -37.59 6.70
CA LEU A 270 -10.32 -38.98 7.18
C LEU A 270 -11.56 -39.79 6.75
N HIS A 271 -12.06 -39.54 5.53
CA HIS A 271 -13.21 -40.23 4.96
C HIS A 271 -12.78 -41.26 3.91
N GLY A 272 -13.46 -42.41 3.87
CA GLY A 272 -13.24 -43.47 2.88
C GLY A 272 -11.96 -44.29 3.09
N GLN A 273 -11.53 -44.99 2.04
CA GLN A 273 -10.37 -45.92 2.09
C GLN A 273 -9.02 -45.25 2.46
N ALA A 274 -8.92 -43.92 2.39
CA ALA A 274 -7.74 -43.15 2.80
C ALA A 274 -7.46 -43.25 4.32
N CYS A 275 -8.51 -43.49 5.13
CA CYS A 275 -8.38 -43.69 6.58
C CYS A 275 -7.58 -44.95 6.94
N LYS A 276 -7.57 -45.97 6.05
CA LYS A 276 -6.81 -47.21 6.24
C LYS A 276 -5.31 -47.02 5.95
N GLN A 277 -4.96 -46.19 4.97
CA GLN A 277 -3.56 -45.94 4.58
C GLN A 277 -2.83 -44.99 5.52
N ILE A 278 -3.48 -43.92 6.02
CA ILE A 278 -2.84 -42.97 6.96
C ILE A 278 -2.51 -43.63 8.31
N ASN A 279 -3.33 -44.57 8.77
CA ASN A 279 -3.02 -45.35 9.97
C ASN A 279 -1.90 -46.40 9.75
N GLN A 280 -1.67 -46.84 8.51
CA GLN A 280 -0.53 -47.70 8.12
C GLN A 280 0.78 -46.92 7.92
N ILE A 281 0.70 -45.66 7.46
CA ILE A 281 1.88 -44.78 7.30
C ILE A 281 2.48 -44.40 8.65
N LYS A 282 1.66 -44.21 9.69
CA LYS A 282 2.13 -43.97 11.07
C LYS A 282 2.92 -45.13 11.68
N SER A 283 2.85 -46.33 11.10
CA SER A 283 3.51 -47.54 11.61
C SER A 283 4.70 -48.00 10.76
N ASN A 284 5.07 -47.29 9.68
CA ASN A 284 6.25 -47.67 8.89
C ASN A 284 6.94 -46.46 8.19
N PRO A 285 8.16 -46.07 8.62
CA PRO A 285 8.86 -44.88 8.13
C PRO A 285 9.47 -45.01 6.72
N GLN A 286 9.27 -46.13 6.01
CA GLN A 286 9.90 -46.36 4.69
C GLN A 286 8.96 -46.12 3.49
N PHE A 287 7.74 -45.60 3.72
CA PHE A 287 6.70 -45.49 2.70
C PHE A 287 6.71 -44.19 1.86
N ASP A 288 7.54 -43.20 2.20
CA ASP A 288 7.59 -41.89 1.53
C ASP A 288 7.95 -41.98 0.02
N LEU A 289 8.73 -42.99 -0.38
CA LEU A 289 9.17 -43.15 -1.79
C LEU A 289 8.14 -43.82 -2.71
N ILE A 290 7.17 -44.55 -2.16
CA ILE A 290 6.19 -45.32 -2.96
C ILE A 290 4.96 -44.45 -3.29
N TRP A 291 4.61 -43.49 -2.43
CA TRP A 291 3.46 -42.62 -2.64
C TRP A 291 3.68 -41.59 -3.77
N ILE A 292 4.91 -41.07 -3.90
CA ILE A 292 5.29 -40.16 -4.99
C ILE A 292 5.17 -40.87 -6.36
N ARG A 293 5.62 -42.13 -6.46
CA ARG A 293 5.54 -42.92 -7.71
C ARG A 293 4.13 -43.30 -8.15
N LYS A 294 3.15 -43.40 -7.24
CA LYS A 294 1.76 -43.76 -7.58
C LYS A 294 0.87 -42.55 -7.88
N CYS A 295 1.23 -41.37 -7.38
CA CYS A 295 0.49 -40.13 -7.63
C CYS A 295 0.96 -39.34 -8.86
N GLY A 296 2.03 -39.77 -9.53
CA GLY A 296 2.48 -39.15 -10.78
C GLY A 296 2.82 -37.66 -10.62
N ILE A 297 3.59 -37.34 -9.57
CA ILE A 297 4.35 -36.08 -9.47
C ILE A 297 5.81 -36.41 -9.78
#